data_AF-A0A383BD70-F1
#
_entry.id   AF-A0A383BD70-F1
#
_cell.length_a   1.000
_cell.length_b   1.000
_cell.length_c   1.000
_cell.angle_alpha   90.00
_cell.angle_beta   90.00
_cell.angle_gamma   90.00
#
_symmetry.space_group_name_H-M   'P 1'
#
loop_
_entity.id
_entity.type
_entity.pdbx_description
1 polymer ?
#
loop_
_entity_poly.entity_id
_entity_poly.type
_entity_poly.pdbx_seq_one_letter_code
_entity_poly.pdbx_strand_id
1 'polypeptide(L)'
;VYEDSFDISNKYQDKFFGKLPEFLSENSNLIFFVHIHGNFSNVLKKIRNNNTHQLIPFEYFIHFRDILLGIIQISSGKIKLHDIKYNGLDITDIVKSEFKRSGVHLYHWLMYEGTRNLLKSFKFDSAYMTYENIAWENMFIMSLKQFSYNTKIIGYQHSVVPQSAAGMFIGKKEKGIKPLPDKLLTVGHETTTILRDYGNYPGSMIDTGCALRYEYLEGIKQKKTQNTDCILLALEGISEVSDMVN
;
A
#
# COMPACT_ATOMS: atom_id res chain seq x y z
N VAL A 1 8.49 -7.59 1.99
CA VAL A 1 9.53 -7.96 2.98
C VAL A 1 10.89 -7.58 2.46
N TYR A 2 11.68 -6.91 3.30
CA TYR A 2 13.04 -6.47 2.98
C TYR A 2 14.05 -7.35 3.72
N GLU A 3 15.30 -7.34 3.28
CA GLU A 3 16.38 -8.09 3.93
C GLU A 3 16.62 -7.64 5.39
N ASP A 4 16.38 -6.37 5.68
CA ASP A 4 16.51 -5.74 6.99
C ASP A 4 15.22 -5.80 7.83
N SER A 5 14.22 -6.58 7.36
CA SER A 5 13.04 -6.97 8.16
C SER A 5 13.31 -8.20 9.03
N PHE A 6 14.54 -8.70 9.03
CA PHE A 6 14.96 -9.85 9.84
C PHE A 6 16.09 -9.42 10.76
N ASP A 7 16.01 -9.83 12.01
CA ASP A 7 17.09 -9.60 12.98
C ASP A 7 18.30 -10.54 12.74
N ILE A 8 19.32 -10.41 13.58
CA ILE A 8 20.56 -11.22 13.51
C ILE A 8 20.27 -12.72 13.71
N SER A 9 19.15 -13.07 14.36
CA SER A 9 18.68 -14.44 14.56
C SER A 9 17.72 -14.93 13.48
N ASN A 10 17.56 -14.18 12.37
CA ASN A 10 16.59 -14.41 11.30
C ASN A 10 15.12 -14.38 11.76
N LYS A 11 14.79 -13.74 12.88
CA LYS A 11 13.39 -13.53 13.26
C LYS A 11 12.81 -12.38 12.45
N TYR A 12 11.67 -12.62 11.82
CA TYR A 12 10.95 -11.59 11.08
C TYR A 12 10.34 -10.54 12.03
N GLN A 13 10.47 -9.26 11.66
CA GLN A 13 9.83 -8.11 12.29
C GLN A 13 9.10 -7.28 11.22
N ASP A 14 7.81 -7.04 11.43
CA ASP A 14 7.03 -6.18 10.55
C ASP A 14 7.36 -4.69 10.80
N LYS A 15 7.65 -3.95 9.72
CA LYS A 15 8.08 -2.55 9.80
C LYS A 15 6.95 -1.53 9.73
N PHE A 16 5.73 -1.96 9.41
CA PHE A 16 4.59 -1.08 9.15
C PHE A 16 3.50 -1.22 10.20
N PHE A 17 3.27 -2.45 10.66
CA PHE A 17 2.16 -2.83 11.53
C PHE A 17 2.55 -2.95 13.01
N GLY A 18 3.82 -2.80 13.35
CA GLY A 18 4.28 -2.84 14.75
C GLY A 18 3.82 -4.13 15.44
N LYS A 19 3.15 -3.99 16.59
CA LYS A 19 2.61 -5.11 17.41
C LYS A 19 1.30 -5.73 16.92
N LEU A 20 0.74 -5.23 15.82
CA LEU A 20 -0.54 -5.73 15.31
C LEU A 20 -0.49 -7.24 15.01
N PRO A 21 0.56 -7.81 14.39
CA PRO A 21 0.63 -9.25 14.19
C PRO A 21 0.60 -10.06 15.48
N GLU A 22 1.32 -9.63 16.51
CA GLU A 22 1.31 -10.30 17.81
C GLU A 22 -0.10 -10.28 18.40
N PHE A 23 -0.75 -9.11 18.40
CA PHE A 23 -2.13 -8.95 18.86
C PHE A 23 -3.12 -9.85 18.10
N LEU A 24 -3.01 -9.93 16.78
CA LEU A 24 -3.90 -10.77 15.97
C LEU A 24 -3.61 -12.26 16.17
N SER A 25 -2.36 -12.65 16.43
CA SER A 25 -1.95 -14.04 16.62
C SER A 25 -2.54 -14.68 17.89
N GLU A 26 -2.97 -13.86 18.86
CA GLU A 26 -3.63 -14.35 20.09
C GLU A 26 -4.96 -15.06 19.80
N ASN A 27 -5.66 -14.68 18.72
CA ASN A 27 -7.00 -15.17 18.41
C ASN A 27 -7.16 -15.71 16.98
N SER A 28 -6.12 -15.59 16.14
CA SER A 28 -6.19 -15.93 14.72
C SER A 28 -4.89 -16.58 14.23
N ASN A 29 -5.00 -17.47 13.24
CA ASN A 29 -3.84 -17.94 12.50
C ASN A 29 -3.42 -16.89 11.47
N LEU A 30 -2.14 -16.53 11.47
CA LEU A 30 -1.61 -15.49 10.58
C LEU A 30 -0.73 -16.07 9.48
N ILE A 31 -0.99 -15.60 8.26
CA ILE A 31 -0.14 -15.82 7.09
C ILE A 31 0.30 -14.46 6.58
N PHE A 32 1.61 -14.27 6.46
CA PHE A 32 2.18 -13.11 5.80
C PHE A 32 2.36 -13.42 4.32
N PHE A 33 1.47 -12.86 3.50
CA PHE A 33 1.60 -12.91 2.06
C PHE A 33 2.49 -11.77 1.58
N VAL A 34 3.73 -12.07 1.21
CA VAL A 34 4.78 -11.05 1.08
C VAL A 34 5.30 -10.91 -0.34
N HIS A 35 5.62 -9.68 -0.73
CA HIS A 35 6.47 -9.40 -1.89
C HIS A 35 7.93 -9.26 -1.44
N ILE A 36 8.87 -9.93 -2.10
CA ILE A 36 10.28 -9.84 -1.75
C ILE A 36 10.92 -8.59 -2.36
N HIS A 37 11.47 -7.72 -1.52
CA HIS A 37 12.24 -6.56 -1.93
C HIS A 37 13.73 -6.78 -1.66
N GLY A 38 14.57 -6.49 -2.65
CA GLY A 38 16.03 -6.63 -2.57
C GLY A 38 16.54 -7.96 -3.14
N ASN A 39 17.57 -8.55 -2.52
CA ASN A 39 18.17 -9.78 -3.01
C ASN A 39 17.25 -10.99 -2.74
N PHE A 40 16.60 -11.47 -3.78
CA PHE A 40 15.59 -12.53 -3.72
C PHE A 40 16.10 -13.79 -3.00
N SER A 41 17.27 -14.30 -3.38
CA SER A 41 17.86 -15.52 -2.80
C SER A 41 18.20 -15.36 -1.33
N ASN A 42 18.73 -14.21 -0.92
CA ASN A 42 19.06 -13.95 0.48
C ASN A 42 17.80 -13.87 1.33
N VAL A 43 16.79 -13.12 0.87
CA VAL A 43 15.52 -12.99 1.59
C VAL A 43 14.81 -14.34 1.70
N LEU A 44 14.81 -15.16 0.65
CA LEU A 44 14.25 -16.52 0.72
C LEU A 44 14.96 -17.41 1.75
N LYS A 45 16.30 -17.32 1.85
CA LYS A 45 17.05 -18.05 2.89
C LYS A 45 16.62 -17.59 4.29
N LYS A 46 16.44 -16.28 4.50
CA LYS A 46 15.96 -15.74 5.78
C LYS A 46 14.53 -16.18 6.09
N ILE A 47 13.62 -16.14 5.11
CA ILE A 47 12.24 -16.67 5.24
C ILE A 47 12.25 -18.14 5.64
N ARG A 48 13.09 -18.96 4.99
CA ARG A 48 13.21 -20.40 5.30
C ARG A 48 13.73 -20.65 6.72
N ASN A 49 14.64 -19.82 7.21
CA ASN A 49 15.27 -19.97 8.53
C ASN A 49 14.50 -19.29 9.65
N ASN A 50 13.52 -18.45 9.31
CA ASN A 50 12.64 -17.79 10.26
C ASN A 50 11.67 -18.80 10.89
N ASN A 51 11.44 -18.66 12.20
CA ASN A 51 10.54 -19.51 12.98
C ASN A 51 9.44 -18.74 13.72
N THR A 52 9.30 -17.43 13.51
CA THR A 52 8.32 -16.61 14.25
C THR A 52 6.97 -16.54 13.54
N HIS A 53 6.99 -16.31 12.23
CA HIS A 53 5.78 -16.11 11.44
C HIS A 53 5.77 -16.98 10.17
N GLN A 54 4.59 -17.33 9.67
CA GLN A 54 4.46 -18.00 8.38
C GLN A 54 4.49 -16.97 7.24
N LEU A 55 5.68 -16.75 6.66
CA LEU A 55 5.87 -15.89 5.49
C LEU A 55 5.80 -16.72 4.22
N ILE A 56 4.90 -16.35 3.31
CA ILE A 56 4.79 -16.99 2.00
C ILE A 56 4.98 -15.91 0.92
N PRO A 57 6.09 -15.97 0.15
CA PRO A 57 6.29 -15.11 -1.00
C PRO A 57 5.17 -15.28 -2.02
N PHE A 58 4.64 -14.19 -2.57
CA PHE A 58 3.54 -14.27 -3.52
C PHE A 58 3.91 -15.03 -4.80
N GLU A 59 5.19 -14.99 -5.16
CA GLU A 59 5.80 -15.72 -6.28
C GLU A 59 5.58 -17.23 -6.17
N TYR A 60 5.42 -17.77 -4.95
CA TYR A 60 5.16 -19.19 -4.71
C TYR A 60 3.85 -19.67 -5.36
N PHE A 61 2.87 -18.78 -5.51
CA PHE A 61 1.56 -19.10 -6.10
C PHE A 61 1.44 -18.74 -7.59
N ILE A 62 2.54 -18.33 -8.22
CA ILE A 62 2.55 -17.96 -9.64
C ILE A 62 2.90 -19.18 -10.49
N HIS A 63 2.03 -19.50 -11.43
CA HIS A 63 2.30 -20.54 -12.43
C HIS A 63 2.80 -19.90 -13.73
N PHE A 64 3.53 -20.68 -14.53
CA PHE A 64 4.00 -20.22 -15.84
C PHE A 64 2.85 -19.77 -16.76
N ARG A 65 1.69 -20.42 -16.67
CA ARG A 65 0.48 -20.01 -17.41
C ARG A 65 0.02 -18.60 -17.03
N ASP A 66 0.12 -18.22 -15.76
CA ASP A 66 -0.29 -16.90 -15.28
C ASP A 66 0.60 -15.80 -15.91
N ILE A 67 1.88 -16.10 -16.12
CA ILE A 67 2.83 -15.22 -16.82
C ILE A 67 2.40 -15.00 -18.28
N LEU A 68 2.15 -16.09 -19.01
CA LEU A 68 1.71 -16.02 -20.41
C LEU A 68 0.38 -15.26 -20.56
N LEU A 69 -0.59 -15.57 -19.70
CA LEU A 69 -1.87 -14.86 -19.68
C LEU A 69 -1.69 -13.38 -19.36
N GLY A 70 -0.84 -13.03 -18.39
CA GLY A 70 -0.55 -11.64 -18.05
C GLY A 70 0.05 -10.86 -19.21
N ILE A 71 1.00 -11.45 -19.95
CA ILE A 71 1.59 -10.82 -21.14
C ILE A 71 0.50 -10.56 -22.20
N ILE A 72 -0.37 -11.54 -22.47
CA ILE A 72 -1.45 -11.40 -23.45
C ILE A 72 -2.43 -10.30 -23.01
N GLN A 73 -2.87 -10.31 -21.74
CA GLN A 73 -3.84 -9.36 -21.20
C GLN A 73 -3.30 -7.92 -21.29
N ILE A 74 -2.07 -7.70 -20.82
CA ILE A 74 -1.42 -6.38 -20.87
C ILE A 74 -1.23 -5.91 -22.31
N SER A 75 -0.81 -6.80 -23.22
CA SER A 75 -0.58 -6.46 -24.63
C SER A 75 -1.87 -6.20 -25.41
N SER A 76 -2.99 -6.82 -25.00
CA SER A 76 -4.30 -6.62 -25.62
C SER A 76 -5.03 -5.36 -25.11
N GLY A 77 -4.62 -4.85 -23.95
CA GLY A 77 -5.18 -3.64 -23.35
C GLY A 77 -4.89 -2.41 -24.20
N LYS A 78 -5.93 -1.81 -24.76
CA LYS A 78 -5.83 -0.53 -25.50
C LYS A 78 -6.45 0.59 -24.68
N ILE A 79 -5.63 1.51 -24.21
CA ILE A 79 -6.11 2.75 -23.57
C ILE A 79 -6.29 3.81 -24.66
N LYS A 80 -7.50 4.35 -24.77
CA LYS A 80 -7.78 5.52 -25.61
C LYS A 80 -7.78 6.75 -24.72
N LEU A 81 -6.75 7.58 -24.87
CA LEU A 81 -6.70 8.89 -24.24
C LEU A 81 -7.32 9.91 -25.20
N HIS A 82 -8.34 10.61 -24.71
CA HIS A 82 -8.94 11.76 -25.39
C HIS A 82 -8.16 13.03 -25.08
N ASP A 83 -8.52 14.16 -25.67
CA ASP A 83 -7.90 15.46 -25.39
C ASP A 83 -8.10 15.82 -23.91
N ILE A 84 -6.97 16.03 -23.21
CA ILE A 84 -6.93 16.33 -21.79
C ILE A 84 -6.46 17.77 -21.62
N LYS A 85 -7.34 18.62 -21.08
CA LYS A 85 -7.01 20.00 -20.75
C LYS A 85 -6.92 20.18 -19.24
N TYR A 86 -5.89 20.89 -18.80
CA TYR A 86 -5.72 21.32 -17.42
C TYR A 86 -5.45 22.83 -17.40
N ASN A 87 -6.28 23.59 -16.69
CA ASN A 87 -6.25 25.06 -16.67
C ASN A 87 -6.18 25.70 -18.07
N GLY A 88 -6.92 25.13 -19.03
CA GLY A 88 -6.96 25.62 -20.41
C GLY A 88 -5.78 25.18 -21.30
N LEU A 89 -4.72 24.60 -20.73
CA LEU A 89 -3.58 24.05 -21.46
C LEU A 89 -3.86 22.60 -21.88
N ASP A 90 -3.51 22.25 -23.11
CA ASP A 90 -3.52 20.86 -23.57
C ASP A 90 -2.31 20.11 -22.98
N ILE A 91 -2.61 19.13 -22.12
CA ILE A 91 -1.61 18.29 -21.44
C ILE A 91 -1.66 16.84 -21.93
N THR A 92 -2.37 16.57 -23.03
CA THR A 92 -2.63 15.22 -23.54
C THR A 92 -1.35 14.42 -23.71
N ASP A 93 -0.30 15.02 -24.28
CA ASP A 93 0.96 14.32 -24.54
C ASP A 93 1.78 14.06 -23.27
N ILE A 94 1.68 14.95 -22.27
CA ILE A 94 2.27 14.71 -20.94
C ILE A 94 1.62 13.48 -20.31
N VAL A 95 0.29 13.41 -20.32
CA VAL A 95 -0.45 12.27 -19.76
C VAL A 95 -0.16 10.99 -20.55
N LYS A 96 -0.12 11.04 -21.88
CA LYS A 96 0.28 9.88 -22.72
C LYS A 96 1.69 9.39 -22.39
N SER A 97 2.65 10.31 -22.24
CA SER A 97 4.02 9.99 -21.87
C SER A 97 4.07 9.30 -20.51
N GLU A 98 3.34 9.83 -19.53
CA GLU A 98 3.27 9.23 -18.19
C GLU A 98 2.60 7.86 -18.18
N PHE A 99 1.52 7.66 -18.94
CA PHE A 99 0.93 6.33 -19.10
C PHE A 99 1.88 5.32 -19.76
N LYS A 100 2.71 5.77 -20.71
CA LYS A 100 3.73 4.92 -21.34
C LYS A 100 4.86 4.58 -20.35
N ARG A 101 5.22 5.53 -19.48
CA ARG A 101 6.28 5.36 -18.46
C ARG A 101 5.83 4.48 -17.29
N SER A 102 4.62 4.71 -16.79
CA SER A 102 4.09 4.16 -15.54
C SER A 102 2.93 3.19 -15.76
N GLY A 103 2.85 2.58 -16.94
CA GLY A 103 1.77 1.70 -17.34
C GLY A 103 1.65 0.43 -16.49
N VAL A 104 0.66 -0.41 -16.83
CA VAL A 104 0.45 -1.67 -16.12
C VAL A 104 1.62 -2.61 -16.35
N HIS A 105 2.33 -2.95 -15.28
CA HIS A 105 3.45 -3.88 -15.33
C HIS A 105 2.97 -5.32 -15.12
N LEU A 106 3.70 -6.28 -15.70
CA LEU A 106 3.40 -7.71 -15.55
C LEU A 106 3.26 -8.13 -14.09
N TYR A 107 4.11 -7.61 -13.20
CA TYR A 107 4.05 -7.96 -11.79
C TYR A 107 2.73 -7.54 -11.11
N HIS A 108 2.08 -6.45 -11.57
CA HIS A 108 0.75 -6.08 -11.08
C HIS A 108 -0.26 -7.18 -11.38
N TRP A 109 -0.26 -7.68 -12.62
CA TRP A 109 -1.13 -8.78 -13.03
C TRP A 109 -0.80 -10.07 -12.27
N LEU A 110 0.49 -10.36 -12.09
CA LEU A 110 0.91 -11.53 -11.31
C LEU A 110 0.43 -11.45 -9.85
N MET A 111 0.36 -10.26 -9.25
CA MET A 111 -0.24 -10.13 -7.91
C MET A 111 -1.70 -10.59 -7.88
N TYR A 112 -2.50 -10.20 -8.88
CA TYR A 112 -3.89 -10.66 -9.00
C TYR A 112 -3.97 -12.19 -9.13
N GLU A 113 -3.15 -12.79 -10.01
CA GLU A 113 -3.16 -14.24 -10.25
C GLU A 113 -2.61 -15.06 -9.08
N GLY A 114 -1.54 -14.58 -8.45
CA GLY A 114 -0.95 -15.19 -7.25
C GLY A 114 -1.93 -15.18 -6.10
N THR A 115 -2.64 -14.08 -5.89
CA THR A 115 -3.71 -13.98 -4.89
C THR A 115 -4.86 -14.94 -5.20
N ARG A 116 -5.30 -15.02 -6.47
CA ARG A 116 -6.34 -15.99 -6.87
C ARG A 116 -5.92 -17.42 -6.56
N ASN A 117 -4.66 -17.76 -6.82
CA ASN A 117 -4.14 -19.09 -6.60
C ASN A 117 -3.95 -19.40 -5.11
N LEU A 118 -3.53 -18.42 -4.29
CA LEU A 118 -3.51 -18.51 -2.83
C LEU A 118 -4.91 -18.86 -2.28
N LEU A 119 -5.95 -18.16 -2.77
CA LEU A 119 -7.34 -18.34 -2.33
C LEU A 119 -7.94 -19.71 -2.68
N LYS A 120 -7.31 -20.50 -3.56
CA LYS A 120 -7.70 -21.90 -3.79
C LYS A 120 -7.28 -22.81 -2.63
N SER A 121 -6.22 -22.43 -1.92
CA SER A 121 -5.63 -23.23 -0.84
C SER A 121 -6.08 -22.76 0.55
N PHE A 122 -6.44 -21.48 0.69
CA PHE A 122 -6.77 -20.88 1.98
C PHE A 122 -8.07 -20.07 1.91
N LYS A 123 -8.76 -20.01 3.05
CA LYS A 123 -9.88 -19.10 3.29
C LYS A 123 -9.45 -18.11 4.37
N PHE A 124 -9.79 -16.85 4.19
CA PHE A 124 -9.42 -15.78 5.10
C PHE A 124 -10.66 -15.03 5.58
N ASP A 125 -10.75 -14.78 6.87
CA ASP A 125 -11.79 -13.92 7.45
C ASP A 125 -11.48 -12.44 7.19
N SER A 126 -10.18 -12.09 7.21
CA SER A 126 -9.71 -10.72 7.01
C SER A 126 -8.34 -10.66 6.35
N ALA A 127 -8.12 -9.61 5.55
CA ALA A 127 -6.84 -9.25 4.96
C ALA A 127 -6.44 -7.84 5.42
N TYR A 128 -5.19 -7.68 5.86
CA TYR A 128 -4.62 -6.41 6.29
C TYR A 128 -3.48 -6.05 5.34
N MET A 129 -3.45 -4.79 4.89
CA MET A 129 -2.41 -4.31 3.98
C MET A 129 -2.13 -2.84 4.19
N THR A 130 -0.90 -2.40 3.93
CA THR A 130 -0.67 -0.99 3.64
C THR A 130 -1.48 -0.63 2.40
N TYR A 131 -1.96 0.61 2.35
CA TYR A 131 -2.75 1.05 1.22
C TYR A 131 -2.33 2.45 0.80
N GLU A 132 -1.55 2.53 -0.26
CA GLU A 132 -1.17 3.77 -0.94
C GLU A 132 -1.88 3.95 -2.29
N ASN A 133 -2.86 3.06 -2.56
CA ASN A 133 -3.63 3.05 -3.78
C ASN A 133 -2.79 2.85 -5.05
N ILE A 134 -1.75 2.02 -4.93
CA ILE A 134 -0.87 1.68 -6.04
C ILE A 134 -1.36 0.43 -6.79
N ALA A 135 -0.88 0.24 -8.02
CA ALA A 135 -1.47 -0.73 -8.95
C ALA A 135 -1.45 -2.19 -8.45
N TRP A 136 -0.39 -2.63 -7.77
CA TRP A 136 -0.36 -4.01 -7.25
C TRP A 136 -1.32 -4.22 -6.07
N GLU A 137 -1.52 -3.21 -5.22
CA GLU A 137 -2.49 -3.25 -4.12
C GLU A 137 -3.91 -3.38 -4.68
N ASN A 138 -4.21 -2.58 -5.70
CA ASN A 138 -5.48 -2.62 -6.41
C ASN A 138 -5.74 -4.01 -7.01
N MET A 139 -4.71 -4.66 -7.57
CA MET A 139 -4.79 -6.02 -8.11
C MET A 139 -5.00 -7.09 -7.02
N PHE A 140 -4.35 -6.95 -5.87
CA PHE A 140 -4.57 -7.79 -4.70
C PHE A 140 -6.02 -7.71 -4.20
N ILE A 141 -6.52 -6.49 -3.98
CA ILE A 141 -7.90 -6.21 -3.55
C ILE A 141 -8.90 -6.76 -4.57
N MET A 142 -8.68 -6.51 -5.86
CA MET A 142 -9.55 -6.99 -6.93
C MET A 142 -9.69 -8.52 -6.91
N SER A 143 -8.57 -9.23 -6.72
CA SER A 143 -8.56 -10.69 -6.64
C SER A 143 -9.31 -11.20 -5.41
N LEU A 144 -9.10 -10.59 -4.23
CA LEU A 144 -9.85 -10.91 -3.02
C LEU A 144 -11.35 -10.70 -3.20
N LYS A 145 -11.77 -9.54 -3.73
CA LYS A 145 -13.21 -9.26 -3.94
C LYS A 145 -13.86 -10.21 -4.93
N GLN A 146 -13.12 -10.69 -5.93
CA GLN A 146 -13.64 -11.60 -6.94
C GLN A 146 -13.72 -13.06 -6.45
N PHE A 147 -12.71 -13.54 -5.70
CA PHE A 147 -12.58 -14.96 -5.38
C PHE A 147 -12.81 -15.29 -3.90
N SER A 148 -12.88 -14.27 -3.03
CA SER A 148 -13.13 -14.41 -1.59
C SER A 148 -13.96 -13.24 -1.06
N TYR A 149 -15.19 -13.10 -1.58
CA TYR A 149 -16.08 -11.96 -1.32
C TYR A 149 -16.42 -11.73 0.17
N ASN A 150 -16.25 -12.74 1.02
CA ASN A 150 -16.48 -12.65 2.47
C ASN A 150 -15.26 -12.18 3.26
N THR A 151 -14.06 -12.16 2.65
CA THR A 151 -12.85 -11.69 3.32
C THR A 151 -12.93 -10.19 3.50
N LYS A 152 -12.91 -9.73 4.76
CA LYS A 152 -12.88 -8.31 5.08
C LYS A 152 -11.52 -7.73 4.75
N ILE A 153 -11.47 -6.69 3.93
CA ILE A 153 -10.22 -6.06 3.50
C ILE A 153 -10.01 -4.74 4.26
N ILE A 154 -8.94 -4.67 5.04
CA ILE A 154 -8.54 -3.48 5.80
C ILE A 154 -7.26 -2.91 5.21
N GLY A 155 -7.37 -1.74 4.59
CA GLY A 155 -6.23 -0.93 4.17
C GLY A 155 -5.75 -0.03 5.30
N TYR A 156 -4.43 0.18 5.40
CA TYR A 156 -3.79 1.07 6.36
C TYR A 156 -2.93 2.11 5.64
N GLN A 157 -3.38 3.37 5.68
CA GLN A 157 -2.63 4.52 5.21
C GLN A 157 -1.66 4.96 6.32
N HIS A 158 -0.41 4.51 6.17
CA HIS A 158 0.62 4.60 7.20
C HIS A 158 1.47 5.88 7.12
N SER A 159 1.22 6.73 6.13
CA SER A 159 1.98 7.96 5.85
C SER A 159 1.06 9.17 5.71
N VAL A 160 1.65 10.36 5.83
CA VAL A 160 1.00 11.63 5.50
C VAL A 160 0.55 11.64 4.03
N VAL A 161 -0.54 12.35 3.73
CA VAL A 161 -1.09 12.46 2.37
C VAL A 161 -0.96 13.91 1.91
N PRO A 162 0.15 14.27 1.23
CA PRO A 162 0.27 15.60 0.65
C PRO A 162 -0.65 15.74 -0.56
N GLN A 163 -0.98 16.97 -0.94
CA GLN A 163 -1.79 17.25 -2.14
C GLN A 163 -1.14 16.71 -3.43
N SER A 164 0.20 16.64 -3.47
CA SER A 164 0.96 16.10 -4.59
C SER A 164 0.88 14.58 -4.72
N ALA A 165 0.37 13.86 -3.70
CA ALA A 165 0.16 12.41 -3.74
C ALA A 165 -1.10 12.05 -4.57
N ALA A 166 -1.12 12.44 -5.84
CA ALA A 166 -2.27 12.30 -6.75
C ALA A 166 -2.84 10.87 -6.77
N GLY A 167 -1.99 9.84 -6.60
CA GLY A 167 -2.40 8.45 -6.53
C GLY A 167 -3.35 8.12 -5.37
N MET A 168 -3.36 8.91 -4.29
CA MET A 168 -4.22 8.71 -3.12
C MET A 168 -5.66 9.20 -3.35
N PHE A 169 -5.90 10.05 -4.34
CA PHE A 169 -7.18 10.68 -4.61
C PHE A 169 -7.89 9.98 -5.78
N ILE A 170 -9.17 9.64 -5.61
CA ILE A 170 -9.91 8.84 -6.60
C ILE A 170 -10.75 9.77 -7.46
N GLY A 171 -10.71 9.60 -8.78
CA GLY A 171 -11.59 10.34 -9.68
C GLY A 171 -13.08 10.06 -9.43
N LYS A 172 -13.94 11.07 -9.60
CA LYS A 172 -15.42 10.91 -9.45
C LYS A 172 -15.99 9.75 -10.25
N LYS A 173 -15.45 9.52 -11.46
CA LYS A 173 -15.85 8.42 -12.35
C LYS A 173 -15.22 7.07 -11.99
N GLU A 174 -14.12 7.07 -11.24
CA GLU A 174 -13.40 5.85 -10.84
C GLU A 174 -14.01 5.20 -9.60
N LYS A 175 -14.67 6.00 -8.75
CA LYS A 175 -15.26 5.57 -7.47
C LYS A 175 -16.09 4.27 -7.54
N GLY A 176 -16.81 4.04 -8.64
CA GLY A 176 -17.66 2.86 -8.80
C GLY A 176 -16.97 1.63 -9.40
N ILE A 177 -15.77 1.77 -9.96
CA ILE A 177 -15.04 0.69 -10.64
C ILE A 177 -13.72 0.33 -9.97
N LYS A 178 -13.18 1.24 -9.15
CA LYS A 178 -11.88 1.07 -8.53
C LYS A 178 -11.95 -0.02 -7.45
N PRO A 179 -11.02 -1.00 -7.45
CA PRO A 179 -10.93 -1.95 -6.34
C PRO A 179 -10.47 -1.18 -5.10
N LEU A 180 -11.29 -1.22 -4.06
CA LEU A 180 -11.04 -0.53 -2.79
C LEU A 180 -11.14 -1.51 -1.62
N PRO A 181 -10.39 -1.28 -0.52
CA PRO A 181 -10.61 -2.04 0.70
C PRO A 181 -12.01 -1.74 1.25
N ASP A 182 -12.50 -2.59 2.15
CA ASP A 182 -13.79 -2.37 2.81
C ASP A 182 -13.68 -1.30 3.90
N LYS A 183 -12.49 -1.18 4.50
CA LYS A 183 -12.13 -0.12 5.43
C LYS A 183 -10.74 0.42 5.13
N LEU A 184 -10.57 1.73 5.24
CA LEU A 184 -9.28 2.41 5.20
C LEU A 184 -9.02 3.08 6.55
N LEU A 185 -8.00 2.62 7.27
CA LEU A 185 -7.54 3.23 8.51
C LEU A 185 -6.39 4.19 8.21
N THR A 186 -6.40 5.40 8.77
CA THR A 186 -5.31 6.37 8.57
C THR A 186 -4.52 6.60 9.83
N VAL A 187 -3.26 7.03 9.67
CA VAL A 187 -2.43 7.52 10.77
C VAL A 187 -2.93 8.91 11.21
N GLY A 188 -3.82 8.94 12.21
CA GLY A 188 -4.29 10.18 12.82
C GLY A 188 -5.37 10.93 12.03
N HIS A 189 -5.89 11.98 12.65
CA HIS A 189 -7.09 12.68 12.25
C HIS A 189 -6.89 13.52 10.98
N GLU A 190 -5.76 14.21 10.83
CA GLU A 190 -5.49 15.06 9.67
C GLU A 190 -5.53 14.29 8.36
N THR A 191 -4.89 13.13 8.31
CA THR A 191 -4.93 12.26 7.12
C THR A 191 -6.35 11.73 6.85
N THR A 192 -7.13 11.43 7.90
CA THR A 192 -8.55 11.06 7.76
C THR A 192 -9.32 12.19 7.08
N THR A 193 -9.16 13.42 7.57
CA THR A 193 -9.87 14.60 7.07
C THR A 193 -9.50 14.88 5.61
N ILE A 194 -8.21 14.88 5.27
CA ILE A 194 -7.74 15.07 3.88
C ILE A 194 -8.38 14.05 2.93
N LEU A 195 -8.36 12.77 3.29
CA LEU A 195 -8.91 11.72 2.41
C LEU A 195 -10.45 11.75 2.33
N ARG A 196 -11.13 12.15 3.40
CA ARG A 196 -12.61 12.31 3.40
C ARG A 196 -13.03 13.49 2.55
N ASP A 197 -12.35 14.62 2.69
CA ASP A 197 -12.73 15.87 2.05
C ASP A 197 -12.33 15.89 0.56
N TYR A 198 -11.16 15.36 0.23
CA TYR A 198 -10.58 15.48 -1.11
C TYR A 198 -10.42 14.14 -1.83
N GLY A 199 -10.38 13.01 -1.12
CA GLY A 199 -10.08 11.68 -1.69
C GLY A 199 -11.22 11.05 -2.50
N ASN A 200 -12.46 11.55 -2.35
CA ASN A 200 -13.66 11.08 -3.05
C ASN A 200 -13.96 9.56 -2.84
N TYR A 201 -13.48 9.01 -1.73
CA TYR A 201 -13.80 7.65 -1.30
C TYR A 201 -15.31 7.47 -1.01
N PRO A 202 -15.86 6.25 -1.15
CA PRO A 202 -17.19 5.89 -0.63
C PRO A 202 -17.39 6.26 0.85
N GLY A 203 -18.61 6.66 1.21
CA GLY A 203 -18.91 7.17 2.55
C GLY A 203 -18.59 6.16 3.66
N SER A 204 -18.23 6.66 4.84
CA SER A 204 -17.91 5.89 6.06
C SER A 204 -16.79 4.85 5.97
N MET A 205 -16.10 4.69 4.83
CA MET A 205 -15.02 3.68 4.72
C MET A 205 -13.70 4.11 5.37
N ILE A 206 -13.47 5.41 5.52
CA ILE A 206 -12.23 5.95 6.10
C ILE A 206 -12.45 6.20 7.59
N ASP A 207 -11.61 5.61 8.45
CA ASP A 207 -11.57 5.88 9.89
C ASP A 207 -10.17 6.32 10.34
N THR A 208 -10.17 7.09 11.43
CA THR A 208 -8.95 7.46 12.14
C THR A 208 -8.44 6.29 12.95
N GLY A 209 -7.18 5.90 12.72
CA GLY A 209 -6.41 4.97 13.54
C GLY A 209 -5.23 5.66 14.22
N CYS A 210 -4.25 4.86 14.64
CA CYS A 210 -3.01 5.32 15.26
C CYS A 210 -1.78 4.92 14.43
N ALA A 211 -0.62 5.48 14.78
CA ALA A 211 0.65 5.16 14.13
C ALA A 211 1.21 3.82 14.65
N LEU A 212 1.00 2.74 13.91
CA LEU A 212 1.47 1.39 14.31
C LEU A 212 3.00 1.23 14.22
N ARG A 213 3.65 1.95 13.30
CA ARG A 213 5.09 1.81 13.01
C ARG A 213 6.00 2.40 14.10
N TYR A 214 5.51 3.40 14.84
CA TYR A 214 6.36 4.28 15.65
C TYR A 214 6.10 4.15 17.15
N GLU A 215 5.63 2.98 17.60
CA GLU A 215 5.33 2.73 19.02
C GLU A 215 6.52 3.04 19.95
N TYR A 216 7.76 2.79 19.51
CA TYR A 216 8.96 3.10 20.28
C TYR A 216 9.12 4.60 20.62
N LEU A 217 8.41 5.50 19.92
CA LEU A 217 8.40 6.93 20.23
C LEU A 217 7.58 7.26 21.48
N GLU A 218 6.61 6.43 21.88
CA GLU A 218 5.78 6.67 23.07
C GLU A 218 6.61 6.73 24.36
N GLY A 219 7.72 5.98 24.40
CA GLY A 219 8.66 5.97 25.52
C GLY A 219 9.70 7.09 25.51
N ILE A 220 9.76 7.91 24.45
CA ILE A 220 10.75 8.99 24.34
C ILE A 220 10.27 10.19 25.14
N LYS A 221 11.01 10.52 26.22
CA LYS A 221 10.78 11.76 26.96
C LYS A 221 10.99 12.95 26.05
N GLN A 222 9.95 13.77 25.91
CA GLN A 222 10.06 15.05 25.22
C GLN A 222 11.16 15.88 25.88
N LYS A 223 12.23 16.20 25.13
CA LYS A 223 13.26 17.10 25.62
C LYS A 223 12.65 18.49 25.71
N LYS A 224 12.84 19.16 26.85
CA LYS A 224 12.47 20.57 26.97
C LYS A 224 13.22 21.35 25.90
N THR A 225 12.50 22.19 25.17
CA THR A 225 13.06 23.16 24.24
C THR A 225 14.10 23.98 25.00
N GLN A 226 15.36 23.88 24.58
CA GLN A 226 16.39 24.82 25.00
C GLN A 226 16.15 26.11 24.21
N ASN A 227 16.49 27.27 24.77
CA ASN A 227 16.52 28.50 23.98
C ASN A 227 17.57 28.32 22.89
N THR A 228 17.13 28.02 21.67
CA THR A 228 17.98 27.89 20.49
C THR A 228 17.59 29.00 19.52
N ASP A 229 18.58 29.75 19.03
CA ASP A 229 18.38 30.72 17.95
C ASP A 229 18.22 30.02 16.57
N CYS A 230 18.23 28.70 16.56
CA CYS A 230 18.10 27.86 15.39
C CYS A 230 16.85 27.00 15.50
N ILE A 231 15.93 27.16 14.54
CA ILE A 231 14.75 26.33 14.38
C ILE A 231 15.02 25.39 13.21
N LEU A 232 14.98 24.08 13.46
CA LEU A 232 14.93 23.11 12.39
C LEU A 232 13.50 23.01 11.88
N LEU A 233 13.27 23.54 10.69
CA LEU A 233 12.02 23.36 10.00
C LEU A 233 12.13 22.19 9.02
N ALA A 234 11.49 21.08 9.37
CA ALA A 234 11.34 19.95 8.46
C ALA A 234 10.20 20.26 7.48
N LEU A 235 10.51 20.96 6.40
CA LEU A 235 9.58 21.16 5.29
C LEU A 235 9.43 19.83 4.56
N GLU A 236 8.27 19.19 4.66
CA GLU A 236 7.93 17.97 3.88
C GLU A 236 7.71 18.27 2.38
N GLY A 237 8.53 19.15 1.81
CA GLY A 237 8.55 19.43 0.37
C GLY A 237 7.37 20.26 -0.15
N ILE A 238 6.66 20.99 0.70
CA ILE A 238 5.57 21.89 0.28
C ILE A 238 6.07 23.33 0.43
N SER A 239 6.21 24.03 -0.70
CA SER A 239 6.61 25.45 -0.76
C SER A 239 5.71 26.36 0.08
N GLU A 240 4.42 26.04 0.14
CA GLU A 240 3.36 26.78 0.82
C GLU A 240 3.52 26.72 2.36
N VAL A 241 4.25 25.74 2.89
CA VAL A 241 4.56 25.67 4.33
C VAL A 241 5.63 26.70 4.70
N SER A 242 6.46 27.16 3.75
CA SER A 242 7.44 28.22 4.01
C SER A 242 6.81 29.57 4.36
N ASP A 243 5.56 29.80 3.96
CA ASP A 243 4.83 31.03 4.29
C ASP A 243 4.21 31.00 5.70
N MET A 244 4.15 29.84 6.36
CA MET A 244 3.61 29.70 7.73
C MET A 244 4.65 29.93 8.84
N VAL A 245 5.91 30.05 8.45
CA VAL A 245 7.09 30.12 9.32
C VAL A 245 7.87 31.43 9.16
N ASN A 246 7.53 32.23 8.17
CA ASN A 246 7.97 33.62 8.00
C ASN A 246 6.88 34.57 8.51
#